data_AF-A0A2W4LIM7-F1
#
_entry.id   AF-A0A2W4LIM7-F1
#
_cell.length_a   1.000
_cell.length_b   1.000
_cell.length_c   1.000
_cell.angle_alpha   90.00
_cell.angle_beta   90.00
_cell.angle_gamma   90.00
#
_symmetry.space_group_name_H-M   'P 1'
#
loop_
_entity.id
_entity.type
_entity.pdbx_description
1 polymer ?
#
loop_
_entity_poly.entity_id
_entity_poly.type
_entity_poly.pdbx_seq_one_letter_code
_entity_poly.pdbx_strand_id
1 'polypeptide(L)'
;MNKLADEAERLSLDELRALQLRRLQWTLQHAYDNVPFYRKSFDAAGVHPKDCRSLEDLRHFPFTTKQDLRENYPFGMFAVPRDRLAGAIASRETTGTHKVAGTTNR
;
A
#
# COMPACT_ATOMS: atom_id res chain seq x y z
N MET A 1 -31.35 -7.14 -0.16
CA MET A 1 -31.17 -7.64 -1.55
C MET A 1 -29.78 -7.21 -1.99
N ASN A 2 -28.86 -8.17 -2.15
CA ASN A 2 -27.43 -7.92 -2.37
C ASN A 2 -27.21 -7.30 -3.75
N LYS A 3 -27.23 -5.96 -3.82
CA LYS A 3 -26.75 -5.23 -4.99
C LYS A 3 -25.22 -5.33 -4.94
N LEU A 4 -24.61 -5.67 -6.07
CA LEU A 4 -23.15 -5.73 -6.32
C LEU A 4 -22.52 -7.09 -6.03
N ALA A 5 -22.70 -8.06 -6.94
CA ALA A 5 -21.49 -8.80 -7.33
C ALA A 5 -20.58 -7.73 -7.96
N ASP A 6 -19.41 -7.49 -7.36
CA ASP A 6 -18.43 -6.57 -7.93
C ASP A 6 -18.17 -7.01 -9.38
N GLU A 7 -18.13 -6.10 -10.34
CA GLU A 7 -17.80 -6.46 -11.74
C GLU A 7 -16.47 -7.23 -11.78
N ALA A 8 -15.57 -6.96 -10.83
CA ALA A 8 -14.34 -7.70 -10.61
C ALA A 8 -14.52 -9.20 -10.35
N GLU A 9 -15.62 -9.63 -9.73
CA GLU A 9 -15.93 -11.04 -9.43
C GLU A 9 -16.25 -11.86 -10.68
N ARG A 10 -16.56 -11.18 -11.80
CA ARG A 10 -16.96 -11.82 -13.06
C ARG A 10 -15.88 -11.75 -14.15
N LEU A 11 -14.75 -11.12 -13.85
CA LEU A 11 -13.64 -11.01 -14.80
C LEU A 11 -13.07 -12.39 -15.12
N SER A 12 -12.67 -12.57 -16.37
CA SER A 12 -11.76 -13.65 -16.73
C SER A 12 -10.43 -13.50 -15.98
N LEU A 13 -9.64 -14.58 -15.94
CA LEU A 13 -8.34 -14.56 -15.28
C LEU A 13 -7.40 -13.51 -15.89
N ASP A 14 -7.44 -13.33 -17.21
CA ASP A 14 -6.59 -12.37 -17.91
C ASP A 14 -7.01 -10.92 -17.61
N GLU A 15 -8.33 -10.65 -17.59
CA GLU A 15 -8.85 -9.34 -17.19
C GLU A 15 -8.53 -9.01 -15.74
N LEU A 16 -8.66 -10.00 -14.83
CA LEU A 16 -8.32 -9.85 -13.42
C LEU A 16 -6.82 -9.54 -13.26
N ARG A 17 -5.94 -10.27 -13.94
CA ARG A 17 -4.49 -10.04 -13.91
C ARG A 17 -4.11 -8.67 -14.46
N ALA A 18 -4.73 -8.25 -15.56
CA ALA A 18 -4.52 -6.92 -16.12
C ALA A 18 -4.96 -5.81 -15.16
N LEU A 19 -6.11 -5.98 -14.49
CA LEU A 19 -6.59 -5.05 -13.47
C LEU A 19 -5.66 -4.99 -12.25
N GLN A 20 -5.21 -6.15 -11.77
CA GLN A 20 -4.26 -6.26 -10.66
C GLN A 20 -2.95 -5.56 -10.97
N LEU A 21 -2.37 -5.80 -12.16
CA LEU A 21 -1.12 -5.16 -12.56
C LEU A 21 -1.25 -3.64 -12.62
N ARG A 22 -2.32 -3.13 -13.26
CA ARG A 22 -2.59 -1.69 -13.33
C ARG A 22 -2.70 -1.06 -11.94
N ARG A 23 -3.45 -1.68 -11.03
CA ARG A 23 -3.63 -1.19 -9.66
C ARG A 23 -2.35 -1.33 -8.84
N LEU A 24 -1.56 -2.37 -9.03
CA LEU A 24 -0.27 -2.57 -8.38
C LEU A 24 0.70 -1.46 -8.77
N GLN A 25 0.84 -1.17 -10.07
CA GLN A 25 1.69 -0.08 -10.57
C GLN A 25 1.29 1.28 -9.97
N TRP A 26 -0.02 1.57 -9.91
CA TRP A 26 -0.52 2.78 -9.24
C TRP A 26 -0.16 2.80 -7.74
N THR A 27 -0.35 1.68 -7.03
CA THR A 27 -0.05 1.57 -5.60
C THR A 27 1.43 1.79 -5.31
N LEU A 28 2.32 1.16 -6.09
CA LEU A 28 3.77 1.30 -5.96
C LEU A 28 4.20 2.75 -6.19
N GLN A 29 3.67 3.39 -7.24
CA GLN A 29 3.96 4.79 -7.55
C GLN A 29 3.45 5.72 -6.43
N HIS A 30 2.21 5.52 -5.97
CA HIS A 30 1.63 6.32 -4.90
C HIS A 30 2.43 6.20 -3.59
N ALA A 31 2.83 4.99 -3.21
CA ALA A 31 3.66 4.75 -2.03
C ALA A 31 5.03 5.45 -2.14
N TYR A 32 5.72 5.28 -3.27
CA TYR A 32 7.03 5.87 -3.52
C TYR A 32 7.00 7.42 -3.54
N ASP A 33 5.97 7.99 -4.14
CA ASP A 33 5.84 9.44 -4.24
C ASP A 33 5.46 10.10 -2.92
N ASN A 34 4.63 9.45 -2.11
CA ASN A 34 3.96 10.11 -0.99
C ASN A 34 4.44 9.66 0.40
N VAL A 35 5.23 8.59 0.50
CA VAL A 35 5.73 8.08 1.79
C VAL A 35 7.26 8.05 1.80
N PRO A 36 7.92 8.89 2.63
CA PRO A 36 9.39 8.94 2.69
C PRO A 36 10.05 7.58 2.97
N PHE A 37 9.41 6.74 3.78
CA PHE A 37 9.90 5.37 4.04
C PHE A 37 9.99 4.53 2.75
N TYR A 38 8.91 4.46 1.96
CA TYR A 38 8.91 3.65 0.74
C TYR A 38 9.86 4.18 -0.31
N ARG A 39 10.00 5.50 -0.44
CA ARG A 39 11.01 6.10 -1.32
C ARG A 39 12.41 5.60 -0.97
N LYS A 40 12.82 5.78 0.30
CA LYS A 40 14.14 5.34 0.78
C LYS A 40 14.34 3.83 0.63
N SER A 41 13.31 3.03 0.94
CA SER A 41 13.37 1.57 0.87
C SER A 41 13.55 1.09 -0.57
N PHE A 42 12.81 1.67 -1.51
CA PHE A 42 12.89 1.34 -2.93
C PHE A 42 14.22 1.78 -3.53
N ASP A 43 14.67 3.01 -3.23
CA ASP A 43 15.97 3.53 -3.67
C ASP A 43 17.13 2.66 -3.15
N ALA A 44 17.10 2.24 -1.89
CA ALA A 44 18.11 1.39 -1.30
C ALA A 44 18.15 -0.03 -1.90
N ALA A 45 17.00 -0.54 -2.35
CA ALA A 45 16.88 -1.81 -3.05
C ALA A 45 17.20 -1.69 -4.56
N GLY A 46 17.42 -0.46 -5.07
CA GLY A 46 17.72 -0.22 -6.48
C GLY A 46 16.54 -0.48 -7.42
N VAL A 47 15.30 -0.33 -6.92
CA VAL A 47 14.08 -0.54 -7.71
C VAL A 47 13.22 0.72 -7.74
N HIS A 48 12.58 0.98 -8.87
CA HIS A 48 11.63 2.08 -9.07
C HIS A 48 10.25 1.51 -9.44
N PRO A 49 9.12 2.18 -9.11
CA PRO A 49 7.78 1.69 -9.48
C PRO A 49 7.60 1.33 -10.97
N LYS A 50 8.33 2.01 -11.86
CA LYS A 50 8.36 1.76 -13.32
C LYS A 50 8.98 0.42 -13.72
N ASP A 51 9.68 -0.25 -12.80
CA ASP A 51 10.29 -1.56 -13.03
C ASP A 51 9.28 -2.71 -12.87
N CYS A 52 8.09 -2.46 -12.30
CA CYS A 52 7.00 -3.43 -12.23
C CYS A 52 6.25 -3.47 -13.58
N ARG A 53 6.63 -4.38 -14.48
CA ARG A 53 6.04 -4.58 -15.81
C ARG A 53 5.16 -5.83 -15.88
N SER A 54 5.31 -6.76 -14.95
CA SER A 54 4.40 -7.87 -14.71
C SER A 54 4.14 -8.06 -13.20
N LEU A 55 3.21 -8.97 -12.85
CA LEU A 55 2.90 -9.26 -11.45
C LEU A 55 4.08 -9.95 -10.74
N GLU A 56 4.89 -10.71 -11.48
CA GLU A 56 6.06 -11.42 -10.98
C GLU A 56 7.16 -10.46 -10.52
N ASP A 57 7.26 -9.27 -11.12
CA ASP A 57 8.27 -8.25 -10.78
C ASP A 57 8.11 -7.72 -9.35
N LEU A 58 6.95 -7.92 -8.72
CA LEU A 58 6.72 -7.56 -7.31
C LEU A 58 7.76 -8.19 -6.38
N ARG A 59 8.34 -9.34 -6.76
CA ARG A 59 9.39 -10.03 -6.01
C ARG A 59 10.67 -9.21 -5.82
N HIS A 60 10.89 -8.17 -6.64
CA HIS A 60 12.05 -7.30 -6.57
C HIS A 60 11.89 -6.17 -5.54
N PHE A 61 10.66 -5.89 -5.12
CA PHE A 61 10.38 -4.84 -4.15
C PHE A 61 10.63 -5.32 -2.72
N PRO A 62 11.16 -4.45 -1.84
CA PRO A 62 11.45 -4.81 -0.46
C PRO A 62 10.17 -5.06 0.35
N PHE A 63 10.27 -5.96 1.33
CA PHE A 63 9.20 -6.18 2.29
C PHE A 63 9.08 -5.03 3.29
N THR A 64 7.85 -4.78 3.75
CA THR A 64 7.59 -3.94 4.93
C THR A 64 7.33 -4.83 6.14
N THR A 65 8.00 -4.53 7.23
CA THR A 65 7.98 -5.27 8.47
C THR A 65 7.17 -4.54 9.55
N LYS A 66 6.96 -5.22 10.67
CA LYS A 66 6.35 -4.58 11.85
C LYS A 66 7.23 -3.49 12.44
N GLN A 67 8.56 -3.58 12.30
CA GLN A 67 9.49 -2.60 12.84
C GLN A 67 9.38 -1.27 12.09
N ASP A 68 9.27 -1.32 10.77
CA ASP A 68 9.10 -0.13 9.94
C ASP A 68 7.89 0.71 10.37
N LEU A 69 6.77 0.05 10.69
CA LEU A 69 5.56 0.73 11.19
C LEU A 69 5.77 1.40 12.55
N ARG A 70 6.63 0.84 13.42
CA ARG A 70 6.92 1.41 14.75
C ARG A 70 7.88 2.59 14.64
N GLU A 71 8.88 2.50 13.78
CA GLU A 71 9.85 3.57 13.53
C GLU A 71 9.21 4.79 12.86
N ASN A 72 8.09 4.59 12.15
CA ASN A 72 7.31 5.64 11.50
C ASN A 72 6.04 6.03 12.27
N TYR A 73 5.92 5.66 13.55
CA TYR A 73 4.77 6.04 14.39
C TYR A 73 4.71 7.57 14.62
N PRO A 74 3.51 8.17 14.78
CA PRO A 74 2.18 7.58 14.56
C PRO A 74 1.70 7.63 13.11
N PHE A 75 2.20 8.57 12.31
CA PHE A 75 1.59 8.92 11.02
C PHE A 75 2.58 8.92 9.85
N GLY A 76 3.85 8.53 10.06
CA GLY A 76 4.90 8.55 9.04
C GLY A 76 4.66 7.61 7.87
N MET A 77 3.73 6.66 8.02
CA MET A 77 3.31 5.73 6.96
C MET A 77 2.09 6.22 6.15
N PHE A 78 1.54 7.40 6.46
CA PHE A 78 0.39 7.92 5.72
C PHE A 78 0.82 8.56 4.40
N ALA A 79 0.17 8.14 3.31
CA ALA A 79 0.44 8.60 1.95
C ALA A 79 -0.41 9.82 1.53
N VAL A 80 -1.13 10.42 2.48
CA VAL A 80 -1.96 11.62 2.27
C VAL A 80 -1.81 12.57 3.46
N PRO A 81 -2.03 13.88 3.26
CA PRO A 81 -2.09 14.84 4.37
C PRO A 81 -3.23 14.50 5.34
N ARG A 82 -3.08 14.94 6.61
CA ARG A 82 -4.00 14.56 7.71
C ARG A 82 -5.44 15.04 7.52
N ASP A 83 -5.66 16.13 6.79
CA ASP A 83 -6.99 16.68 6.49
C ASP A 83 -7.80 15.80 5.52
N ARG A 84 -7.14 14.88 4.81
CA ARG A 84 -7.80 13.87 3.96
C ARG A 84 -8.13 12.58 4.69
N LEU A 85 -7.77 12.45 5.96
CA LEU A 85 -8.10 11.27 6.76
C LEU A 85 -9.55 11.36 7.25
N ALA A 86 -10.33 10.34 6.93
CA ALA A 86 -11.68 10.17 7.45
C ALA A 86 -11.68 9.56 8.87
N GLY A 87 -10.64 8.80 9.20
CA GLY A 87 -10.48 8.19 10.51
C GLY A 87 -9.14 7.49 10.67
N ALA A 88 -8.82 7.15 11.91
CA ALA A 88 -7.67 6.31 12.23
C ALA A 88 -8.03 5.32 13.34
N ILE A 89 -7.54 4.09 13.21
CA ILE A 89 -7.64 3.05 14.24
C ILE A 89 -6.25 2.76 14.78
N ALA A 90 -6.15 2.57 16.09
CA ALA A 90 -4.93 2.15 16.75
C ALA A 90 -5.09 0.75 17.31
N SER A 91 -4.17 -0.17 16.99
CA SER A 91 -4.07 -1.47 17.65
C SER A 91 -2.92 -1.48 18.62
N ARG A 92 -3.12 -2.09 19.78
CA ARG A 92 -2.07 -2.28 20.78
C ARG A 92 -1.33 -3.56 20.44
N GLU A 93 -0.02 -3.47 20.27
CA GLU A 93 0.81 -4.67 20.12
C GLU A 93 1.21 -5.23 21.49
N THR A 94 1.51 -6.53 21.50
CA THR A 94 2.03 -7.22 22.70
C THR A 94 3.33 -6.61 23.23
N THR A 95 4.10 -5.93 22.37
CA THR A 95 5.34 -5.22 22.72
C THR A 95 5.11 -3.81 23.28
N GLY A 96 3.85 -3.39 23.50
CA GLY A 96 3.50 -2.10 24.12
C GLY A 96 3.41 -0.90 23.16
N THR A 97 3.99 -1.00 21.96
CA THR A 97 3.87 0.05 20.91
C THR A 97 2.51 -0.04 20.21
N HIS A 98 1.90 1.12 19.93
CA HIS A 98 0.67 1.18 19.14
C HIS A 98 0.99 1.22 17.64
N LYS A 99 0.18 0.53 16.82
CA LYS A 99 0.15 0.71 15.36
C LYS A 99 -1.05 1.53 14.98
N VAL A 100 -0.89 2.46 14.07
CA VAL A 100 -1.99 3.29 13.56
C VAL A 100 -2.22 2.98 12.09
N ALA A 101 -3.47 2.75 11.72
CA ALA A 101 -3.92 2.68 10.34
C ALA A 101 -4.95 3.78 10.08
N GLY A 102 -4.79 4.52 8.98
CA GLY A 102 -5.68 5.59 8.57
C GLY A 102 -6.50 5.19 7.36
N THR A 103 -7.69 5.77 7.22
CA THR A 103 -8.55 5.62 6.04
C THR A 103 -8.92 6.98 5.47
N THR A 104 -9.13 7.03 4.16
CA THR A 104 -9.74 8.19 3.47
C THR A 104 -11.19 7.86 3.13
N ASN A 105 -11.97 8.89 2.79
CA ASN A 105 -13.26 8.67 2.14
C ASN A 105 -13.06 8.05 0.74
N ARG A 106 -14.05 7.29 0.28
CA ARG A 106 -14.05 6.65 -1.04
C ARG A 106 -14.51 7.63 -2.12
#